data_AF-A0A844TT09-F1
#
_entry.id   AF-A0A844TT09-F1
#
_cell.length_a   1.000
_cell.length_b   1.000
_cell.length_c   1.000
_cell.angle_alpha   90.00
_cell.angle_beta   90.00
_cell.angle_gamma   90.00
#
_symmetry.space_group_name_H-M   'P 1'
#
loop_
_entity.id
_entity.type
_entity.pdbx_description
1 polymer ?
#
loop_
_entity_poly.entity_id
_entity_poly.type
_entity_poly.pdbx_seq_one_letter_code
_entity_poly.pdbx_strand_id
1 'polypeptide(L)'
;PEQIRTAKRFLASQTAEQAAKITSLEWQGTQKKAERSTTEATIGKISALIPIMQQRVDVRKYLVDREFGSKLQYLTETQDLVAQQQELLVQKSHFAEADAAVGGIEETMRRTEAEYNRGLFDELAKAEQKAAGLRQDIVKAEQRTSLLRLTAQEDGIVQQLAVHSVGGVVTPAQTLMVVVPTSGGLEIEAMISNRDIGFVTPGEEAAIKVDTFSFTRYGLRQGKVLSVSQDAIVRQKPPEKPGDTPAGTDTSSSEPKGQELVYSARVSLDRAQMDIDGRTVNLAPGMAVTVEIKTGTRKIISYLVSPLIRYGQESLRER
;
A
#
# COMPACT_ATOMS: atom_id res chain seq x y z
N PRO A 1 -15.41 16.39 -22.76
CA PRO A 1 -15.67 16.88 -21.39
C PRO A 1 -15.47 18.40 -21.28
N GLU A 2 -16.46 19.14 -20.80
CA GLU A 2 -16.43 20.61 -20.70
C GLU A 2 -15.22 21.14 -19.90
N GLN A 3 -14.86 20.48 -18.79
CA GLN A 3 -13.77 20.89 -17.92
C GLN A 3 -12.41 20.96 -18.64
N ILE A 4 -12.11 19.99 -19.52
CA ILE A 4 -10.88 19.98 -20.31
C ILE A 4 -10.87 21.16 -21.29
N ARG A 5 -12.02 21.49 -21.89
CA ARG A 5 -12.13 22.62 -22.81
C ARG A 5 -11.92 23.95 -22.09
N THR A 6 -12.48 24.10 -20.89
CA THR A 6 -12.29 25.29 -20.06
C THR A 6 -10.82 25.44 -19.63
N ALA A 7 -10.17 24.36 -19.18
CA ALA A 7 -8.75 24.38 -18.82
C ALA A 7 -7.85 24.76 -20.01
N LYS A 8 -8.12 24.23 -21.21
CA LYS A 8 -7.40 24.61 -22.43
C LYS A 8 -7.57 26.09 -22.79
N ARG A 9 -8.78 26.63 -22.66
CA ARG A 9 -9.05 28.07 -22.90
C ARG A 9 -8.33 28.95 -21.89
N PHE A 10 -8.33 28.53 -20.62
CA PHE A 10 -7.63 29.24 -19.55
C PHE A 10 -6.12 29.27 -19.80
N LEU A 11 -5.51 28.12 -20.15
CA LEU A 11 -4.09 28.05 -20.50
C LEU A 11 -3.76 28.96 -21.70
N ALA A 12 -4.56 28.90 -22.76
CA ALA A 12 -4.37 29.77 -23.93
C ALA A 12 -4.42 31.26 -23.54
N SER A 13 -5.36 31.64 -22.67
CA SER A 13 -5.47 33.01 -22.15
C SER A 13 -4.23 33.42 -21.36
N GLN A 14 -3.75 32.57 -20.43
CA GLN A 14 -2.54 32.86 -19.66
C GLN A 14 -1.29 32.99 -20.54
N THR A 15 -1.13 32.11 -21.54
CA THR A 15 0.01 32.19 -22.46
C THR A 15 -0.04 33.46 -23.31
N ALA A 16 -1.24 33.88 -23.74
CA ALA A 16 -1.42 35.10 -24.50
C ALA A 16 -1.12 36.35 -23.65
N GLU A 17 -1.56 36.36 -22.39
CA GLU A 17 -1.28 37.44 -21.44
C GLU A 17 0.23 37.57 -21.17
N GLN A 18 0.91 36.46 -20.92
CA GLN A 18 2.35 36.46 -20.69
C GLN A 18 3.13 36.91 -21.93
N ALA A 19 2.74 36.43 -23.13
CA ALA A 19 3.33 36.86 -24.38
C ALA A 19 3.14 38.37 -24.60
N ALA A 20 1.93 38.91 -24.35
CA ALA A 20 1.66 40.34 -24.47
C ALA A 20 2.52 41.17 -23.50
N LYS A 21 2.74 40.68 -22.28
CA LYS A 21 3.60 41.33 -21.29
C LYS A 21 5.06 41.40 -21.73
N ILE A 22 5.61 40.29 -22.24
CA ILE A 22 6.97 40.23 -22.78
C ILE A 22 7.12 41.15 -23.98
N THR A 23 6.18 41.09 -24.94
CA THR A 23 6.17 41.99 -26.10
C THR A 23 6.16 43.47 -25.67
N SER A 24 5.38 43.84 -24.66
CA SER A 24 5.36 45.22 -24.14
C SER A 24 6.73 45.66 -23.61
N LEU A 25 7.44 44.77 -22.88
CA LEU A 25 8.80 45.03 -22.40
C LEU A 25 9.81 45.10 -23.54
N GLU A 26 9.68 44.25 -24.57
CA GLU A 26 10.52 44.29 -25.77
C GLU A 26 10.38 45.62 -26.53
N TRP A 27 9.15 46.12 -26.66
CA TRP A 27 8.89 47.43 -27.27
C TRP A 27 9.54 48.56 -26.48
N GLN A 28 9.43 48.55 -25.15
CA GLN A 28 10.10 49.53 -24.29
C GLN A 28 11.63 49.44 -24.41
N GLY A 29 12.17 48.23 -24.45
CA GLY A 29 13.60 47.99 -24.63
C GLY A 29 14.09 48.48 -25.99
N THR A 30 13.33 48.23 -27.05
CA THR A 30 13.64 48.70 -28.41
C THR A 30 13.61 50.22 -28.49
N GLN A 31 12.62 50.86 -27.86
CA GLN A 31 12.54 52.33 -27.77
C GLN A 31 13.77 52.91 -27.06
N LYS A 32 14.17 52.34 -25.91
CA LYS A 32 15.36 52.80 -25.17
C LYS A 32 16.67 52.51 -25.91
N LYS A 33 16.77 51.41 -26.64
CA LYS A 33 17.92 51.13 -27.52
C LYS A 33 18.02 52.15 -28.65
N ALA A 34 16.90 52.56 -29.24
CA ALA A 34 16.89 53.61 -30.27
C ALA A 34 17.31 54.99 -29.70
N GLU A 35 16.84 55.33 -28.50
CA GLU A 35 17.27 56.54 -27.78
C GLU A 35 18.78 56.52 -27.52
N ARG A 36 19.30 55.42 -26.97
CA ARG A 36 20.74 55.21 -26.75
C ARG A 36 21.55 55.40 -28.03
N SER A 37 21.11 54.80 -29.14
CA SER A 37 21.79 54.90 -30.44
C SER A 37 21.79 56.34 -30.99
N THR A 38 20.71 57.09 -30.78
CA THR A 38 20.63 58.51 -31.18
C THR A 38 21.60 59.37 -30.38
N THR A 39 21.69 59.14 -29.06
CA THR A 39 22.65 59.83 -28.19
C THR A 39 24.09 59.47 -28.56
N GLU A 40 24.37 58.20 -28.87
CA GLU A 40 25.67 57.73 -29.33
C GLU A 40 26.12 58.41 -30.62
N ALA A 41 25.21 58.55 -31.60
CA ALA A 41 25.50 59.28 -32.83
C ALA A 41 25.80 60.77 -32.56
N THR A 42 25.09 61.38 -31.60
CA THR A 42 25.32 62.77 -31.19
C THR A 42 26.67 62.95 -30.50
N ILE A 43 27.05 62.03 -29.61
CA ILE A 43 28.38 61.97 -28.99
C ILE A 43 29.45 61.87 -30.07
N GLY A 44 29.28 60.98 -31.05
CA GLY A 44 30.20 60.82 -32.17
C GLY A 44 30.39 62.11 -32.97
N LYS A 45 29.29 62.82 -33.28
CA LYS A 45 29.32 64.12 -33.97
C LYS A 45 30.10 65.18 -33.19
N ILE A 46 29.81 65.36 -31.90
CA ILE A 46 30.46 66.37 -31.05
C ILE A 46 31.94 66.01 -30.85
N SER A 47 32.24 64.73 -30.59
CA SER A 47 33.60 64.25 -30.41
C SER A 47 34.46 64.42 -31.65
N ALA A 48 33.89 64.35 -32.85
CA ALA A 48 34.59 64.63 -34.10
C ALA A 48 34.80 66.14 -34.34
N LEU A 49 33.93 67.00 -33.81
CA LEU A 49 34.00 68.45 -33.97
C LEU A 49 35.04 69.10 -33.03
N ILE A 50 35.16 68.59 -31.80
CA ILE A 50 36.04 69.15 -30.77
C ILE A 50 37.50 69.32 -31.24
N PRO A 51 38.16 68.35 -31.91
CA PRO A 51 39.52 68.52 -32.40
C PRO A 51 39.65 69.67 -33.43
N ILE A 52 38.65 69.85 -34.28
CA ILE A 52 38.63 70.93 -35.29
C ILE A 52 38.50 72.29 -34.59
N MET A 53 37.63 72.37 -33.58
CA MET A 53 37.48 73.59 -32.77
C MET A 53 38.74 73.89 -31.96
N GLN A 54 39.38 72.87 -31.40
CA GLN A 54 40.65 73.01 -30.70
C GLN A 54 41.72 73.61 -31.62
N GLN A 55 41.87 73.07 -32.84
CA GLN A 55 42.79 73.63 -33.84
C GLN A 55 42.47 75.09 -34.18
N ARG A 56 41.18 75.45 -34.32
CA ARG A 56 40.77 76.86 -34.55
C ARG A 56 41.18 77.76 -33.39
N VAL A 57 40.94 77.33 -32.15
CA VAL A 57 41.34 78.06 -30.94
C VAL A 57 42.86 78.24 -30.88
N ASP A 58 43.63 77.19 -31.18
CA ASP A 58 45.09 77.22 -31.17
C ASP A 58 45.66 78.18 -32.24
N VAL A 59 45.10 78.17 -33.45
CA VAL A 59 45.48 79.12 -34.52
C VAL A 59 45.16 80.55 -34.12
N ARG A 60 43.98 80.80 -33.53
CA ARG A 60 43.57 82.13 -33.07
C ARG A 60 44.46 82.62 -31.93
N LYS A 61 44.80 81.74 -30.99
CA LYS A 61 45.75 82.03 -29.90
C LYS A 61 47.08 82.50 -30.44
N TYR A 62 47.66 81.74 -31.39
CA TYR A 62 48.91 82.08 -32.04
C TYR A 62 48.90 83.46 -32.73
N LEU A 63 47.79 83.83 -33.39
CA LEU A 63 47.64 85.14 -34.02
C LEU A 63 47.53 86.29 -32.99
N VAL A 64 46.82 86.07 -31.89
CA VAL A 64 46.71 87.05 -30.79
C VAL A 64 48.05 87.25 -30.09
N ASP A 65 48.80 86.17 -29.83
CA ASP A 65 50.12 86.22 -29.18
C ASP A 65 51.16 86.99 -30.00
N ARG A 66 50.96 87.08 -31.33
CA ARG A 66 51.78 87.88 -32.25
C ARG A 66 51.20 89.26 -32.57
N GLU A 67 50.17 89.69 -31.84
CA GLU A 67 49.49 90.99 -32.02
C GLU A 67 48.79 91.21 -33.38
N PHE A 68 48.60 90.14 -34.18
CA PHE A 68 47.90 90.19 -35.48
C PHE A 68 46.42 89.78 -35.41
N GLY A 69 45.93 89.33 -34.24
CA GLY A 69 44.59 88.77 -34.06
C GLY A 69 43.71 89.55 -33.08
N SER A 70 42.37 89.45 -33.26
CA SER A 70 41.40 89.99 -32.30
C SER A 70 41.26 89.08 -31.08
N LYS A 71 41.60 89.60 -29.88
CA LYS A 71 41.43 88.89 -28.61
C LYS A 71 39.98 88.49 -28.34
N LEU A 72 39.01 89.32 -28.78
CA LEU A 72 37.59 89.03 -28.65
C LEU A 72 37.22 87.73 -29.41
N GLN A 73 37.69 87.59 -30.65
CA GLN A 73 37.42 86.40 -31.47
C GLN A 73 38.03 85.14 -30.85
N TYR A 74 39.24 85.22 -30.30
CA TYR A 74 39.85 84.09 -29.59
C TYR A 74 39.01 83.64 -28.38
N LEU A 75 38.52 84.59 -27.58
CA LEU A 75 37.70 84.28 -26.41
C LEU A 75 36.35 83.67 -26.79
N THR A 76 35.70 84.17 -27.85
CA THR A 76 34.46 83.57 -28.38
C THR A 76 34.66 82.13 -28.83
N GLU A 77 35.70 81.85 -29.61
CA GLU A 77 36.00 80.48 -30.07
C GLU A 77 36.36 79.54 -28.91
N THR A 78 37.06 80.07 -27.90
CA THR A 78 37.37 79.32 -26.67
C THR A 78 36.09 78.99 -25.90
N GLN A 79 35.18 79.96 -25.78
CA GLN A 79 33.87 79.74 -25.15
C GLN A 79 33.06 78.68 -25.90
N ASP A 80 33.03 78.72 -27.24
CA ASP A 80 32.33 77.73 -28.06
C ASP A 80 32.92 76.33 -27.89
N LEU A 81 34.26 76.20 -27.86
CA LEU A 81 34.94 74.93 -27.61
C LEU A 81 34.57 74.36 -26.24
N VAL A 82 34.64 75.18 -25.18
CA VAL A 82 34.27 74.76 -23.81
C VAL A 82 32.80 74.35 -23.76
N ALA A 83 31.91 75.09 -24.42
CA ALA A 83 30.50 74.73 -24.50
C ALA A 83 30.29 73.35 -25.15
N GLN A 84 30.96 73.05 -26.26
CA GLN A 84 30.88 71.73 -26.91
C GLN A 84 31.50 70.61 -26.06
N GLN A 85 32.57 70.90 -25.31
CA GLN A 85 33.16 69.93 -24.36
C GLN A 85 32.20 69.62 -23.21
N GLN A 86 31.50 70.62 -22.67
CA GLN A 86 30.47 70.40 -21.64
C GLN A 86 29.27 69.63 -22.20
N GLU A 87 28.82 69.98 -23.40
CA GLU A 87 27.74 69.25 -24.08
C GLU A 87 28.10 67.77 -24.29
N LEU A 88 29.35 67.46 -24.67
CA LEU A 88 29.82 66.08 -24.77
C LEU A 88 29.68 65.31 -23.45
N LEU A 89 29.99 65.94 -22.31
CA LEU A 89 29.85 65.32 -20.99
C LEU A 89 28.39 65.04 -20.66
N VAL A 90 27.49 65.98 -20.94
CA VAL A 90 26.04 65.83 -20.75
C VAL A 90 25.51 64.67 -21.60
N GLN A 91 25.87 64.62 -22.88
CA GLN A 91 25.43 63.54 -23.78
C GLN A 91 25.98 62.18 -23.35
N LYS A 92 27.23 62.10 -22.86
CA LYS A 92 27.78 60.87 -22.28
C LYS A 92 27.01 60.39 -21.05
N SER A 93 26.58 61.30 -20.18
CA SER A 93 25.72 60.95 -19.04
C SER A 93 24.37 60.40 -19.50
N HIS A 94 23.72 61.06 -20.47
CA HIS A 94 22.46 60.55 -21.04
C HIS A 94 22.60 59.18 -21.71
N PHE A 95 23.73 58.92 -22.38
CA PHE A 95 24.01 57.60 -22.93
C PHE A 95 24.11 56.55 -21.83
N ALA A 96 24.83 56.83 -20.75
CA ALA A 96 24.96 55.91 -19.62
C ALA A 96 23.61 55.64 -18.93
N GLU A 97 22.76 56.67 -18.78
CA GLU A 97 21.40 56.54 -18.26
C GLU A 97 20.53 55.64 -19.16
N ALA A 98 20.55 55.89 -20.48
CA ALA A 98 19.80 55.09 -21.44
C ALA A 98 20.29 53.64 -21.48
N ASP A 99 21.61 53.42 -21.40
CA ASP A 99 22.21 52.08 -21.36
C ASP A 99 21.82 51.31 -20.10
N ALA A 100 21.87 51.97 -18.93
CA ALA A 100 21.40 51.38 -17.68
C ALA A 100 19.90 51.04 -17.72
N ALA A 101 19.08 51.90 -18.35
CA ALA A 101 17.66 51.63 -18.54
C ALA A 101 17.41 50.41 -19.43
N VAL A 102 18.19 50.24 -20.52
CA VAL A 102 18.13 49.04 -21.37
C VAL A 102 18.46 47.79 -20.56
N GLY A 103 19.56 47.81 -19.78
CA GLY A 103 19.93 46.69 -18.92
C GLY A 103 18.84 46.35 -17.88
N GLY A 104 18.22 47.36 -17.28
CA GLY A 104 17.11 47.17 -16.33
C GLY A 104 15.86 46.54 -16.94
N ILE A 105 15.53 46.88 -18.20
CA ILE A 105 14.42 46.26 -18.94
C ILE A 105 14.74 44.79 -19.25
N GLU A 106 15.96 44.49 -19.71
CA GLU A 106 16.39 43.12 -20.01
C GLU A 106 16.39 42.22 -18.76
N GLU A 107 16.83 42.72 -17.61
CA GLU A 107 16.71 42.01 -16.33
C GLU A 107 15.24 41.82 -15.92
N THR A 108 14.38 42.81 -16.17
CA THR A 108 12.95 42.70 -15.88
C THR A 108 12.27 41.65 -16.75
N MET A 109 12.66 41.52 -18.01
CA MET A 109 12.20 40.44 -18.90
C MET A 109 12.62 39.07 -18.35
N ARG A 110 13.92 38.88 -18.05
CA ARG A 110 14.44 37.63 -17.47
C ARG A 110 13.74 37.25 -16.17
N ARG A 111 13.51 38.22 -15.28
CA ARG A 111 12.75 38.01 -14.04
C ARG A 111 11.31 37.57 -14.33
N THR A 112 10.64 38.22 -15.28
CA THR A 112 9.24 37.93 -15.64
C THR A 112 9.09 36.51 -16.21
N GLU A 113 10.05 36.04 -17.01
CA GLU A 113 10.09 34.66 -17.50
C GLU A 113 10.34 33.66 -16.37
N ALA A 114 11.31 33.93 -15.49
CA ALA A 114 11.62 33.07 -14.36
C ALA A 114 10.43 32.94 -13.38
N GLU A 115 9.75 34.04 -13.09
CA GLU A 115 8.55 34.05 -12.23
C GLU A 115 7.40 33.25 -12.85
N TYR A 116 7.19 33.37 -14.16
CA TYR A 116 6.19 32.60 -14.88
C TYR A 116 6.49 31.10 -14.84
N ASN A 117 7.74 30.71 -15.14
CA ASN A 117 8.18 29.32 -15.07
C ASN A 117 8.02 28.74 -13.65
N ARG A 118 8.39 29.50 -12.62
CA ARG A 118 8.17 29.10 -11.22
C ARG A 118 6.69 28.84 -10.95
N GLY A 119 5.81 29.75 -11.37
CA GLY A 119 4.37 29.58 -11.22
C GLY A 119 3.85 28.31 -11.89
N LEU A 120 4.32 28.01 -13.11
CA LEU A 120 3.96 26.78 -13.83
C LEU A 120 4.41 25.52 -13.09
N PHE A 121 5.63 25.51 -12.55
CA PHE A 121 6.13 24.37 -11.78
C PHE A 121 5.35 24.16 -10.47
N ASP A 122 4.97 25.24 -9.79
CA ASP A 122 4.14 25.17 -8.59
C ASP A 122 2.74 24.61 -8.89
N GLU A 123 2.13 25.02 -10.00
CA GLU A 123 0.84 24.50 -10.45
C GLU A 123 0.93 23.03 -10.86
N LEU A 124 2.00 22.65 -11.58
CA LEU A 124 2.27 21.26 -11.96
C LEU A 124 2.43 20.38 -10.72
N ALA A 125 3.25 20.78 -9.75
CA ALA A 125 3.47 20.02 -8.52
C ALA A 125 2.16 19.80 -7.74
N LYS A 126 1.32 20.83 -7.65
CA LYS A 126 -0.03 20.71 -7.03
C LYS A 126 -0.93 19.75 -7.79
N ALA A 127 -0.93 19.82 -9.12
CA ALA A 127 -1.72 18.93 -9.97
C ALA A 127 -1.26 17.47 -9.84
N GLU A 128 0.05 17.23 -9.84
CA GLU A 128 0.66 15.90 -9.65
C GLU A 128 0.34 15.32 -8.28
N GLN A 129 0.47 16.12 -7.21
CA GLN A 129 0.12 15.69 -5.86
C GLN A 129 -1.37 15.30 -5.77
N LYS A 130 -2.26 16.11 -6.37
CA LYS A 130 -3.69 15.81 -6.42
C LYS A 130 -3.97 14.54 -7.22
N ALA A 131 -3.31 14.36 -8.36
CA ALA A 131 -3.45 13.17 -9.20
C ALA A 131 -2.96 11.92 -8.46
N ALA A 132 -1.84 12.00 -7.74
CA ALA A 132 -1.32 10.91 -6.92
C ALA A 132 -2.31 10.52 -5.80
N GLY A 133 -2.89 11.50 -5.11
CA GLY A 133 -3.93 11.27 -4.11
C GLY A 133 -5.17 10.59 -4.69
N LEU A 134 -5.72 11.13 -5.77
CA LEU A 134 -6.90 10.57 -6.45
C LEU A 134 -6.63 9.15 -6.98
N ARG A 135 -5.42 8.87 -7.45
CA ARG A 135 -5.04 7.52 -7.88
C ARG A 135 -5.09 6.52 -6.73
N GLN A 136 -4.62 6.91 -5.54
CA GLN A 136 -4.72 6.07 -4.34
C GLN A 136 -6.19 5.86 -3.91
N ASP A 137 -7.03 6.88 -4.05
CA ASP A 137 -8.46 6.75 -3.76
C ASP A 137 -9.15 5.79 -4.72
N ILE A 138 -8.78 5.78 -6.00
CA ILE A 138 -9.27 4.80 -6.98
C ILE A 138 -8.86 3.38 -6.57
N VAL A 139 -7.59 3.15 -6.23
CA VAL A 139 -7.12 1.82 -5.78
C VAL A 139 -7.89 1.34 -4.54
N LYS A 140 -8.10 2.22 -3.55
CA LYS A 140 -8.91 1.89 -2.36
C LYS A 140 -10.37 1.58 -2.72
N ALA A 141 -10.96 2.35 -3.62
CA ALA A 141 -12.35 2.15 -4.06
C ALA A 141 -12.51 0.83 -4.84
N GLU A 142 -11.57 0.51 -5.72
CA GLU A 142 -11.52 -0.76 -6.46
C GLU A 142 -11.37 -1.94 -5.51
N GLN A 143 -10.43 -1.86 -4.55
CA GLN A 143 -10.24 -2.89 -3.54
C GLN A 143 -11.51 -3.08 -2.70
N ARG A 144 -12.13 -1.99 -2.22
CA ARG A 144 -13.39 -2.06 -1.48
C ARG A 144 -14.50 -2.72 -2.30
N THR A 145 -14.60 -2.38 -3.59
CA THR A 145 -15.58 -2.96 -4.50
C THR A 145 -15.33 -4.46 -4.71
N SER A 146 -14.08 -4.88 -4.83
CA SER A 146 -13.71 -6.30 -4.96
C SER A 146 -14.11 -7.12 -3.72
N LEU A 147 -13.97 -6.54 -2.53
CA LEU A 147 -14.32 -7.17 -1.25
C LEU A 147 -15.84 -7.29 -1.02
N LEU A 148 -16.67 -6.59 -1.81
CA LEU A 148 -18.13 -6.78 -1.78
C LEU A 148 -18.56 -8.10 -2.43
N ARG A 149 -17.69 -8.70 -3.26
CA ARG A 149 -17.94 -10.00 -3.88
C ARG A 149 -17.19 -11.09 -3.13
N LEU A 150 -17.91 -11.81 -2.28
CA LEU A 150 -17.37 -12.97 -1.59
C LEU A 150 -17.30 -14.16 -2.56
N THR A 151 -16.13 -14.80 -2.62
CA THR A 151 -15.88 -15.99 -3.43
C THR A 151 -15.26 -17.07 -2.55
N ALA A 152 -15.51 -18.34 -2.85
CA ALA A 152 -14.87 -19.45 -2.15
C ALA A 152 -13.39 -19.55 -2.58
N GLN A 153 -12.47 -19.72 -1.62
CA GLN A 153 -11.04 -19.89 -1.92
C GLN A 153 -10.73 -21.28 -2.49
N GLU A 154 -11.49 -22.30 -2.09
CA GLU A 154 -11.38 -23.69 -2.53
C GLU A 154 -12.76 -24.26 -2.84
N ASP A 155 -12.79 -25.30 -3.67
CA ASP A 155 -14.01 -26.05 -3.96
C ASP A 155 -14.53 -26.73 -2.69
N GLY A 156 -15.81 -26.52 -2.38
CA GLY A 156 -16.37 -26.97 -1.12
C GLY A 156 -17.88 -26.95 -1.10
N ILE A 157 -18.44 -27.51 -0.02
CA ILE A 157 -19.87 -27.50 0.24
C ILE A 157 -20.17 -26.37 1.23
N VAL A 158 -21.15 -25.53 0.89
CA VAL A 158 -21.61 -24.45 1.77
C VAL A 158 -22.48 -25.03 2.88
N GLN A 159 -22.12 -24.72 4.12
CA GLN A 159 -22.87 -25.07 5.33
C GLN A 159 -23.16 -23.81 6.18
N GLN A 160 -24.09 -23.95 7.12
CA GLN A 160 -24.42 -22.91 8.10
C GLN A 160 -24.71 -21.53 7.47
N LEU A 161 -25.52 -21.49 6.41
CA LEU A 161 -25.92 -20.23 5.77
C LEU A 161 -26.78 -19.39 6.73
N ALA A 162 -26.19 -18.31 7.25
CA ALA A 162 -26.81 -17.46 8.27
C ALA A 162 -27.72 -16.38 7.70
N VAL A 163 -27.57 -16.01 6.42
CA VAL A 163 -28.35 -14.95 5.78
C VAL A 163 -29.29 -15.53 4.73
N HIS A 164 -30.58 -15.22 4.88
CA HIS A 164 -31.66 -15.80 4.07
C HIS A 164 -32.50 -14.74 3.34
N SER A 165 -32.08 -13.46 3.34
CA SER A 165 -32.82 -12.36 2.69
C SER A 165 -31.93 -11.53 1.76
N VAL A 166 -32.46 -11.23 0.56
CA VAL A 166 -31.83 -10.32 -0.39
C VAL A 166 -32.03 -8.89 0.11
N GLY A 167 -30.93 -8.15 0.33
CA GLY A 167 -30.94 -6.77 0.82
C GLY A 167 -30.78 -6.60 2.33
N GLY A 168 -30.55 -7.68 3.08
CA GLY A 168 -30.18 -7.60 4.50
C GLY A 168 -28.82 -6.92 4.70
N VAL A 169 -28.70 -6.10 5.74
CA VAL A 169 -27.43 -5.47 6.13
C VAL A 169 -26.64 -6.43 7.01
N VAL A 170 -25.34 -6.59 6.72
CA VAL A 170 -24.41 -7.42 7.49
C VAL A 170 -23.29 -6.57 8.07
N THR A 171 -22.77 -6.95 9.23
CA THR A 171 -21.67 -6.24 9.88
C THR A 171 -20.31 -6.85 9.55
N PRO A 172 -19.19 -6.09 9.66
CA PRO A 172 -17.86 -6.65 9.57
C PRO A 172 -17.66 -7.80 10.57
N ALA A 173 -16.97 -8.86 10.15
CA ALA A 173 -16.72 -10.09 10.93
C ALA A 173 -17.95 -10.95 11.25
N GLN A 174 -19.14 -10.60 10.76
CA GLN A 174 -20.29 -11.50 10.83
C GLN A 174 -20.04 -12.72 9.93
N THR A 175 -20.10 -13.93 10.50
CA THR A 175 -20.00 -15.16 9.72
C THR A 175 -21.29 -15.36 8.92
N LEU A 176 -21.17 -15.41 7.59
CA LEU A 176 -22.32 -15.56 6.69
C LEU A 176 -22.58 -17.02 6.30
N MET A 177 -21.50 -17.77 6.11
CA MET A 177 -21.53 -19.19 5.74
C MET A 177 -20.17 -19.82 6.05
N VAL A 178 -20.14 -21.15 6.15
CA VAL A 178 -18.92 -21.95 6.28
C VAL A 178 -18.77 -22.80 5.03
N VAL A 179 -17.61 -22.73 4.36
CA VAL A 179 -17.30 -23.59 3.21
C VAL A 179 -16.41 -24.71 3.70
N VAL A 180 -16.88 -25.96 3.56
CA VAL A 180 -16.11 -27.16 3.90
C VAL A 180 -15.47 -27.70 2.61
N PRO A 181 -14.13 -27.72 2.49
CA PRO A 181 -13.46 -28.22 1.30
C PRO A 181 -13.85 -29.67 0.98
N THR A 182 -14.01 -29.98 -0.30
CA THR A 182 -14.19 -31.37 -0.76
C THR A 182 -12.85 -32.08 -0.97
N SER A 183 -11.76 -31.32 -1.08
CA SER A 183 -10.39 -31.80 -1.22
C SER A 183 -9.73 -31.96 0.16
N GLY A 184 -9.98 -33.09 0.80
CA GLY A 184 -9.37 -33.51 2.05
C GLY A 184 -9.92 -34.87 2.43
N GLY A 185 -9.05 -35.82 2.79
CA GLY A 185 -9.52 -37.11 3.27
C GLY A 185 -10.42 -36.93 4.50
N LEU A 186 -11.47 -37.73 4.62
CA LEU A 186 -12.29 -37.73 5.83
C LEU A 186 -11.47 -38.36 6.96
N GLU A 187 -11.17 -37.59 7.99
CA GLU A 187 -10.56 -38.08 9.23
C GLU A 187 -11.64 -38.22 10.30
N ILE A 188 -11.46 -39.21 11.18
CA ILE A 188 -12.34 -39.45 12.31
C ILE A 188 -11.64 -38.99 13.57
N GLU A 189 -12.32 -38.14 14.33
CA GLU A 189 -11.92 -37.81 15.69
C GLU A 189 -12.63 -38.77 16.66
N ALA A 190 -11.85 -39.70 17.23
CA ALA A 190 -12.33 -40.66 18.21
C ALA A 190 -11.91 -40.23 19.62
N MET A 191 -12.79 -40.41 20.59
CA MET A 191 -12.51 -40.11 22.00
C MET A 191 -12.16 -41.42 22.71
N ILE A 192 -10.94 -41.52 23.23
CA ILE A 192 -10.39 -42.68 23.93
C ILE A 192 -10.53 -42.46 25.44
N SER A 193 -10.94 -43.48 26.18
CA SER A 193 -10.97 -43.44 27.64
C SER A 193 -9.56 -43.27 28.21
N ASN A 194 -9.42 -42.50 29.28
CA ASN A 194 -8.17 -42.34 30.01
C ASN A 194 -7.57 -43.68 30.53
N ARG A 195 -8.38 -44.75 30.65
CA ARG A 195 -7.88 -46.07 31.01
C ARG A 195 -7.16 -46.79 29.85
N ASP A 196 -7.56 -46.48 28.62
CA ASP A 196 -7.12 -47.20 27.41
C ASP A 196 -6.00 -46.46 26.65
N ILE A 197 -5.81 -45.16 26.93
CA ILE A 197 -4.80 -44.32 26.28
C ILE A 197 -3.39 -44.91 26.31
N GLY A 198 -3.02 -45.58 27.41
CA GLY A 198 -1.70 -46.18 27.58
C GLY A 198 -1.42 -47.37 26.65
N PHE A 199 -2.44 -47.87 25.96
CA PHE A 199 -2.33 -49.03 25.05
C PHE A 199 -2.50 -48.66 23.58
N VAL A 200 -2.80 -47.41 23.25
CA VAL A 200 -3.04 -46.96 21.87
C VAL A 200 -1.82 -46.24 21.34
N THR A 201 -1.31 -46.69 20.20
CA THR A 201 -0.17 -46.05 19.53
C THR A 201 -0.51 -45.60 18.10
N PRO A 202 0.07 -44.48 17.62
CA PRO A 202 -0.04 -44.09 16.22
C PRO A 202 0.46 -45.21 15.28
N GLY A 203 -0.32 -45.52 14.25
CA GLY A 203 -0.05 -46.56 13.26
C GLY A 203 -0.86 -47.85 13.41
N GLU A 204 -1.55 -48.04 14.54
CA GLU A 204 -2.41 -49.21 14.77
C GLU A 204 -3.62 -49.25 13.83
N GLU A 205 -4.04 -50.46 13.47
CA GLU A 205 -5.25 -50.67 12.68
C GLU A 205 -6.51 -50.43 13.52
N ALA A 206 -7.43 -49.66 12.97
CA ALA A 206 -8.71 -49.34 13.55
C ALA A 206 -9.86 -49.83 12.65
N ALA A 207 -10.86 -50.46 13.27
CA ALA A 207 -12.13 -50.79 12.63
C ALA A 207 -13.17 -49.74 12.99
N ILE A 208 -13.77 -49.14 11.97
CA ILE A 208 -14.69 -48.01 12.09
C ILE A 208 -16.10 -48.49 11.77
N LYS A 209 -17.00 -48.36 12.74
CA LYS A 209 -18.44 -48.58 12.64
C LYS A 209 -19.13 -47.24 12.46
N VAL A 210 -19.90 -47.08 11.39
CA VAL A 210 -20.68 -45.85 11.16
C VAL A 210 -22.07 -46.07 11.74
N ASP A 211 -22.49 -45.31 12.74
CA ASP A 211 -23.73 -45.59 13.47
C ASP A 211 -24.98 -45.47 12.60
N THR A 212 -24.95 -44.60 11.60
CA THR A 212 -26.04 -44.41 10.64
C THR A 212 -26.27 -45.63 9.74
N PHE A 213 -25.29 -46.54 9.60
CA PHE A 213 -25.36 -47.71 8.74
C PHE A 213 -24.97 -48.98 9.49
N SER A 214 -25.88 -49.96 9.59
CA SER A 214 -25.63 -51.19 10.34
C SER A 214 -24.40 -51.95 9.83
N PHE A 215 -23.37 -52.06 10.67
CA PHE A 215 -22.09 -52.71 10.32
C PHE A 215 -22.24 -54.21 9.99
N THR A 216 -23.29 -54.88 10.48
CA THR A 216 -23.55 -56.30 10.19
C THR A 216 -24.01 -56.50 8.74
N ARG A 217 -24.67 -55.51 8.14
CA ARG A 217 -25.18 -55.56 6.77
C ARG A 217 -24.22 -54.91 5.76
N TYR A 218 -23.61 -53.78 6.11
CA TYR A 218 -22.83 -52.97 5.18
C TYR A 218 -21.31 -53.02 5.43
N GLY A 219 -20.88 -53.76 6.45
CA GLY A 219 -19.47 -53.95 6.80
C GLY A 219 -18.85 -52.79 7.58
N LEU A 220 -17.59 -52.99 7.94
CA LEU A 220 -16.76 -52.06 8.71
C LEU A 220 -15.84 -51.30 7.76
N ARG A 221 -15.49 -50.05 8.09
CA ARG A 221 -14.40 -49.35 7.42
C ARG A 221 -13.09 -49.59 8.15
N GLN A 222 -12.02 -49.74 7.38
CA GLN A 222 -10.68 -49.85 7.91
C GLN A 222 -10.02 -48.47 7.90
N GLY A 223 -9.12 -48.29 8.86
CA GLY A 223 -8.40 -47.05 9.08
C GLY A 223 -7.17 -47.28 9.95
N LYS A 224 -6.37 -46.24 10.12
CA LYS A 224 -5.19 -46.26 11.00
C LYS A 224 -5.21 -45.09 11.96
N VAL A 225 -4.74 -45.30 13.18
CA VAL A 225 -4.54 -44.20 14.13
C VAL A 225 -3.43 -43.29 13.59
N LEU A 226 -3.76 -42.06 13.25
CA LEU A 226 -2.80 -41.05 12.77
C LEU A 226 -2.07 -40.39 13.94
N SER A 227 -2.82 -40.00 14.97
CA SER A 227 -2.28 -39.34 16.14
C SER A 227 -3.19 -39.50 17.34
N VAL A 228 -2.61 -39.33 18.53
CA VAL A 228 -3.34 -39.32 19.80
C VAL A 228 -2.89 -38.10 20.60
N SER A 229 -3.83 -37.34 21.16
CA SER A 229 -3.55 -36.17 21.98
C SER A 229 -2.76 -36.60 23.22
N GLN A 230 -1.77 -35.79 23.60
CA GLN A 230 -1.01 -36.01 24.84
C GLN A 230 -1.70 -35.39 26.05
N ASP A 231 -2.76 -34.62 25.82
CA ASP A 231 -3.53 -33.93 26.86
C ASP A 231 -4.96 -34.48 26.92
N ALA A 232 -5.51 -34.48 28.13
CA ALA A 232 -6.84 -35.00 28.43
C ALA A 232 -7.90 -33.89 28.31
N ILE A 233 -9.00 -34.21 27.65
CA ILE A 233 -10.19 -33.37 27.53
C ILE A 233 -11.15 -33.74 28.67
N VAL A 234 -11.52 -32.75 29.48
CA VAL A 234 -12.49 -32.93 30.56
C VAL A 234 -13.92 -32.92 29.99
N ARG A 235 -14.64 -34.02 30.12
CA ARG A 235 -16.08 -34.10 29.83
C ARG A 235 -16.89 -34.17 31.13
N GLN A 236 -18.03 -33.49 31.14
CA GLN A 236 -18.99 -33.63 32.24
C GLN A 236 -19.74 -34.96 32.11
N LYS A 237 -19.69 -35.78 33.16
CA LYS A 237 -20.40 -37.06 33.17
C LYS A 237 -21.92 -36.79 33.20
N PRO A 238 -22.73 -37.39 32.32
CA PRO A 238 -24.19 -37.33 32.45
C PRO A 238 -24.62 -37.87 33.83
N PRO A 239 -25.64 -37.29 34.47
CA PRO A 239 -26.12 -37.80 35.76
C PRO A 239 -26.57 -39.25 35.61
N GLU A 240 -26.01 -40.13 36.44
CA GLU A 240 -26.33 -41.56 36.44
C GLU A 240 -27.84 -41.74 36.69
N LYS A 241 -28.51 -42.47 35.79
CA LYS A 241 -29.91 -42.87 36.00
C LYS A 241 -29.95 -43.88 37.15
N PRO A 242 -30.84 -43.73 38.14
CA PRO A 242 -30.92 -44.66 39.27
C PRO A 242 -31.44 -46.02 38.78
N GLY A 243 -30.53 -47.01 38.65
CA GLY A 243 -30.89 -48.37 38.25
C GLY A 243 -29.77 -49.17 37.57
N ASP A 244 -28.73 -48.52 37.05
CA ASP A 244 -27.59 -49.24 36.48
C ASP A 244 -26.74 -49.84 37.60
N THR A 245 -26.81 -51.16 37.72
CA THR A 245 -25.96 -51.93 38.63
C THR A 245 -24.52 -51.79 38.13
N PRO A 246 -23.53 -51.43 38.97
CA PRO A 246 -22.16 -51.36 38.53
C PRO A 246 -21.71 -52.77 38.13
N ALA A 247 -21.65 -53.02 36.82
CA ALA A 247 -20.98 -54.19 36.28
C ALA A 247 -19.52 -54.09 36.73
N GLY A 248 -19.13 -54.99 37.64
CA GLY A 248 -17.89 -54.87 38.38
C GLY A 248 -16.67 -54.72 37.49
N THR A 249 -15.75 -53.85 37.90
CA THR A 249 -14.29 -53.96 37.73
C THR A 249 -13.60 -52.71 38.31
N ASP A 250 -12.71 -52.94 39.27
CA ASP A 250 -11.54 -52.12 39.65
C ASP A 250 -11.78 -50.59 39.86
N THR A 251 -12.19 -50.20 41.06
CA THR A 251 -12.28 -48.81 41.52
C THR A 251 -10.92 -48.24 41.93
N SER A 252 -9.99 -48.12 40.98
CA SER A 252 -8.69 -47.45 41.17
C SER A 252 -8.46 -46.31 40.18
N SER A 253 -9.51 -45.60 39.76
CA SER A 253 -9.37 -44.38 38.95
C SER A 253 -9.29 -43.15 39.85
N SER A 254 -8.19 -42.41 39.77
CA SER A 254 -7.95 -41.10 40.42
C SER A 254 -8.66 -39.93 39.71
N GLU A 255 -9.70 -40.22 38.93
CA GLU A 255 -10.46 -39.21 38.18
C GLU A 255 -11.34 -38.38 39.13
N PRO A 256 -11.43 -37.04 38.93
CA PRO A 256 -12.26 -36.17 39.75
C PRO A 256 -13.74 -36.59 39.70
N LYS A 257 -14.41 -36.63 40.86
CA LYS A 257 -15.85 -36.97 40.94
C LYS A 257 -16.68 -36.02 40.07
N GLY A 258 -17.43 -36.60 39.12
CA GLY A 258 -18.31 -35.86 38.19
C GLY A 258 -17.66 -35.47 36.86
N GLN A 259 -16.38 -35.78 36.64
CA GLN A 259 -15.66 -35.53 35.40
C GLN A 259 -15.11 -36.84 34.82
N GLU A 260 -15.20 -36.97 33.51
CA GLU A 260 -14.57 -38.05 32.75
C GLU A 260 -13.43 -37.47 31.93
N LEU A 261 -12.25 -38.06 32.03
CA LEU A 261 -11.09 -37.68 31.23
C LEU A 261 -11.06 -38.54 29.96
N VAL A 262 -11.07 -37.88 28.80
CA VAL A 262 -10.96 -38.54 27.49
C VAL A 262 -9.83 -37.93 26.66
N TYR A 263 -9.16 -38.73 25.85
CA TYR A 263 -8.12 -38.26 24.93
C TYR A 263 -8.66 -38.29 23.50
N SER A 264 -8.31 -37.31 22.68
CA SER A 264 -8.73 -37.32 21.27
C SER A 264 -7.68 -38.03 20.42
N ALA A 265 -8.14 -38.94 19.57
CA ALA A 265 -7.32 -39.59 18.56
C ALA A 265 -7.86 -39.31 17.16
N ARG A 266 -6.95 -39.05 16.23
CA ARG A 266 -7.28 -38.93 14.81
C ARG A 266 -7.06 -40.26 14.13
N VAL A 267 -8.05 -40.70 13.36
CA VAL A 267 -8.03 -41.98 12.65
C VAL A 267 -8.31 -41.73 11.17
N SER A 268 -7.42 -42.21 10.32
CA SER A 268 -7.59 -42.13 8.87
C SER A 268 -8.70 -43.06 8.41
N LEU A 269 -9.38 -42.70 7.32
CA LEU A 269 -10.37 -43.55 6.70
C LEU A 269 -9.90 -43.97 5.31
N ASP A 270 -9.82 -45.28 5.04
CA ASP A 270 -9.29 -45.79 3.76
C ASP A 270 -10.17 -45.40 2.56
N ARG A 271 -11.50 -45.36 2.76
CA ARG A 271 -12.47 -44.89 1.76
C ARG A 271 -13.64 -44.20 2.44
N ALA A 272 -13.93 -42.97 2.02
CA ALA A 272 -15.07 -42.17 2.49
C ALA A 272 -16.41 -42.54 1.81
N GLN A 273 -16.52 -43.74 1.24
CA GLN A 273 -17.71 -44.19 0.52
C GLN A 273 -18.16 -45.55 1.02
N MET A 274 -19.48 -45.73 1.13
CA MET A 274 -20.12 -46.99 1.46
C MET A 274 -21.07 -47.42 0.35
N ASP A 275 -21.11 -48.73 0.05
CA ASP A 275 -22.13 -49.31 -0.82
C ASP A 275 -23.31 -49.74 0.04
N ILE A 276 -24.47 -49.12 -0.20
CA ILE A 276 -25.69 -49.33 0.55
C ILE A 276 -26.77 -49.68 -0.45
N ASP A 277 -27.17 -50.94 -0.47
CA ASP A 277 -28.23 -51.46 -1.35
C ASP A 277 -28.00 -51.11 -2.83
N GLY A 278 -26.74 -51.21 -3.29
CA GLY A 278 -26.34 -50.95 -4.68
C GLY A 278 -26.14 -49.47 -5.03
N ARG A 279 -26.19 -48.57 -4.04
CA ARG A 279 -25.89 -47.14 -4.19
C ARG A 279 -24.65 -46.78 -3.40
N THR A 280 -23.69 -46.15 -4.09
CA THR A 280 -22.52 -45.56 -3.44
C THR A 280 -22.92 -44.28 -2.71
N VAL A 281 -22.81 -44.27 -1.39
CA VAL A 281 -23.11 -43.15 -0.51
C VAL A 281 -21.81 -42.60 0.08
N ASN A 282 -21.60 -41.29 -0.01
CA ASN A 282 -20.47 -40.60 0.60
C ASN A 282 -20.73 -40.40 2.09
N LEU A 283 -19.70 -40.63 2.91
CA LEU A 283 -19.74 -40.28 4.32
C LEU A 283 -19.57 -38.76 4.48
N ALA A 284 -20.40 -38.14 5.32
CA ALA A 284 -20.41 -36.70 5.56
C ALA A 284 -19.83 -36.34 6.95
N PRO A 285 -19.21 -35.15 7.10
CA PRO A 285 -18.85 -34.63 8.41
C PRO A 285 -20.05 -34.54 9.36
N GLY A 286 -19.85 -34.87 10.64
CA GLY A 286 -20.89 -34.82 11.67
C GLY A 286 -21.64 -36.14 11.91
N MET A 287 -21.35 -37.21 11.18
CA MET A 287 -21.89 -38.54 11.48
C MET A 287 -21.22 -39.16 12.70
N ALA A 288 -22.01 -39.82 13.56
CA ALA A 288 -21.50 -40.58 14.69
C ALA A 288 -20.84 -41.89 14.21
N VAL A 289 -19.67 -42.18 14.77
CA VAL A 289 -18.90 -43.39 14.47
C VAL A 289 -18.32 -43.97 15.75
N THR A 290 -18.26 -45.30 15.81
CA THR A 290 -17.57 -46.04 16.88
C THR A 290 -16.28 -46.63 16.30
N VAL A 291 -15.14 -46.35 16.94
CA VAL A 291 -13.83 -46.82 16.50
C VAL A 291 -13.30 -47.89 17.45
N GLU A 292 -12.99 -49.05 16.91
CA GLU A 292 -12.34 -50.15 17.62
C GLU A 292 -10.87 -50.24 17.20
N ILE A 293 -9.97 -49.89 18.10
CA ILE A 293 -8.52 -49.90 17.85
C ILE A 293 -7.96 -51.25 18.29
N LYS A 294 -7.18 -51.91 17.43
CA LYS A 294 -6.57 -53.21 17.73
C LYS A 294 -5.29 -53.03 18.59
N THR A 295 -5.44 -53.01 19.91
CA THR A 295 -4.34 -52.83 20.85
C THR A 295 -3.70 -54.17 21.26
N GLY A 296 -2.57 -54.52 20.62
CA GLY A 296 -1.72 -55.65 21.00
C GLY A 296 -2.35 -57.05 20.93
N THR A 297 -1.54 -58.09 21.20
CA THR A 297 -2.00 -59.49 21.26
C THR A 297 -1.76 -60.07 22.64
N ARG A 298 -2.83 -60.32 23.40
CA ARG A 298 -2.72 -60.90 24.74
C ARG A 298 -2.84 -62.43 24.68
N LYS A 299 -1.89 -63.15 25.29
CA LYS A 299 -1.94 -64.62 25.39
C LYS A 299 -3.03 -65.04 26.40
N ILE A 300 -3.84 -66.03 26.04
CA ILE A 300 -4.97 -66.55 26.85
C ILE A 300 -4.51 -66.94 28.28
N ILE A 301 -3.32 -67.53 28.41
CA ILE A 301 -2.76 -67.92 29.71
C ILE A 301 -2.57 -66.75 30.69
N SER A 302 -2.47 -65.52 30.20
CA SER A 302 -2.36 -64.32 31.05
C SER A 302 -3.64 -64.00 31.82
N TYR A 303 -4.83 -64.44 31.35
CA TYR A 303 -6.08 -64.26 32.09
C TYR A 303 -6.10 -65.06 33.40
N LEU A 304 -5.50 -66.26 33.40
CA LEU A 304 -5.44 -67.14 34.58
C LEU A 304 -4.43 -66.68 35.63
N VAL A 305 -3.31 -66.09 35.21
CA VAL A 305 -2.20 -65.74 36.13
C VAL A 305 -2.28 -64.29 36.60
N SER A 306 -2.94 -63.39 35.85
CA SER A 306 -3.04 -61.96 36.21
C SER A 306 -3.64 -61.64 37.60
N PRO A 307 -4.60 -62.41 38.16
CA PRO A 307 -5.10 -62.15 39.51
C PRO A 307 -4.07 -62.42 40.60
N LEU A 308 -3.22 -63.44 40.43
CA LEU A 308 -2.24 -63.86 41.44
C LEU A 308 -1.07 -62.86 41.57
N ILE A 309 -0.74 -62.15 40.50
CA ILE A 309 0.37 -61.17 40.49
C ILE A 309 -0.04 -59.85 41.15
N ARG A 310 -1.30 -59.41 41.02
CA ARG A 310 -1.78 -58.17 41.67
C ARG A 310 -1.66 -58.23 43.20
N TYR A 311 -2.03 -59.35 43.81
CA TYR A 311 -1.93 -59.56 45.26
C TYR A 311 -0.48 -59.54 45.79
N GLY A 312 0.51 -59.90 44.95
CA GLY A 312 1.92 -59.86 45.33
C GLY A 312 2.53 -58.45 45.34
N GLN A 313 1.98 -57.50 44.57
CA GLN A 313 2.51 -56.14 44.46
C GLN A 313 1.78 -55.11 45.34
N GLU A 314 0.52 -55.34 45.72
CA GLU A 314 -0.22 -54.48 46.68
C GLU A 314 0.08 -54.80 48.16
N SER A 315 0.63 -55.98 48.48
CA SER A 315 0.90 -56.39 49.88
C SER A 315 2.27 -55.97 50.45
N LEU A 316 3.11 -55.27 49.67
CA LEU A 316 4.47 -54.89 50.07
C LEU A 316 4.79 -53.39 49.94
N ARG A 317 3.80 -52.51 50.07
CA ARG A 317 4.02 -51.08 50.32
C ARG A 317 2.97 -50.51 51.26
N GLU A 318 3.35 -50.35 52.52
CA GLU A 318 2.72 -49.44 53.47
C GLU A 318 3.60 -48.19 53.62
N ARG A 319 2.93 -47.03 53.64
CA ARG A 319 3.39 -45.62 53.73
C ARG A 319 3.60 -44.89 52.40
#